data_AF-H2YAI8-F1
#
_entry.id   AF-H2YAI8-F1
#
_cell.length_a   1.000
_cell.length_b   1.000
_cell.length_c   1.000
_cell.angle_alpha   90.00
_cell.angle_beta   90.00
_cell.angle_gamma   90.00
#
_symmetry.space_group_name_H-M   'P 1'
#
loop_
_entity.id
_entity.type
_entity.pdbx_description
1 polymer ?
#
loop_
_entity_poly.entity_id
_entity_poly.type
_entity_poly.pdbx_seq_one_letter_code
_entity_poly.pdbx_strand_id
1 'polypeptide(L)'
;MMLNPSLLSMHTPLVLNIYFTKFISRLLRYFKSDPKLLEERSSFIIRQLCALLNAENVFRALSTALTFSSEQEQVEDPRFCSHTIKKLNTILMTSSELSELREKLKNKSGKENSDLFCCLYKSWCHNPIAAICLCLLTQNYQHCCTLLQKFSDFELTVDLLVELDKLVQLLESPIFAYLRLQLLEGRCRQHLTKCLYSLLMLLPQSRSFDTLHHRLNCVPDPGLLPARAQDAEPGNRLVGVDFNQLFDHFVAVQLRHAEFKRHSRLQASVT
;
A
#
# COMPACT_ATOMS: atom_id res chain seq x y z
N MET A 1 -4.19 -18.44 47.59
CA MET A 1 -3.47 -17.18 47.31
C MET A 1 -3.62 -16.93 45.82
N MET A 2 -4.40 -15.90 45.48
CA MET A 2 -5.00 -15.65 44.16
C MET A 2 -3.94 -15.33 43.10
N LEU A 3 -4.03 -15.98 41.93
CA LEU A 3 -3.32 -15.59 40.71
C LEU A 3 -3.79 -14.19 40.29
N ASN A 4 -2.85 -13.25 40.15
CA ASN A 4 -3.12 -11.86 39.82
C ASN A 4 -3.40 -11.72 38.29
N PRO A 5 -4.58 -11.27 37.84
CA PRO A 5 -4.95 -11.23 36.41
C PRO A 5 -4.34 -10.08 35.59
N SER A 6 -3.38 -9.33 36.13
CA SER A 6 -2.95 -8.03 35.59
C SER A 6 -1.68 -8.07 34.71
N LEU A 7 -1.19 -9.25 34.31
CA LEU A 7 -0.02 -9.39 33.40
C LEU A 7 -0.39 -9.52 31.90
N LEU A 8 -1.62 -9.15 31.52
CA LEU A 8 -2.07 -9.06 30.13
C LEU A 8 -2.00 -7.62 29.59
N SER A 9 -0.91 -6.88 29.82
CA SER A 9 -0.62 -5.67 29.04
C SER A 9 0.11 -6.04 27.75
N MET A 10 -0.66 -6.54 26.78
CA MET A 10 -0.20 -6.80 25.41
C MET A 10 0.01 -5.48 24.65
N HIS A 11 1.09 -4.75 24.92
CA HIS A 11 1.51 -3.61 24.07
C HIS A 11 3.01 -3.31 24.18
N THR A 12 3.83 -4.33 23.97
CA THR A 12 5.21 -4.13 23.49
C THR A 12 5.28 -4.52 22.01
N PRO A 13 5.93 -3.75 21.13
CA PRO A 13 6.27 -4.21 19.79
C PRO A 13 7.24 -5.38 19.97
N LEU A 14 6.68 -6.58 20.06
CA LEU A 14 7.41 -7.82 20.24
C LEU A 14 8.38 -7.93 19.08
N VAL A 15 9.67 -7.99 19.39
CA VAL A 15 10.69 -8.57 18.51
C VAL A 15 10.09 -9.87 18.01
N LEU A 16 9.71 -9.91 16.73
CA LEU A 16 9.02 -11.06 16.15
C LEU A 16 9.86 -12.31 16.45
N ASN A 17 9.25 -13.27 17.12
CA ASN A 17 9.91 -14.52 17.50
C ASN A 17 10.61 -15.12 16.25
N ILE A 18 11.87 -15.51 16.39
CA ILE A 18 12.66 -16.09 15.29
C ILE A 18 11.95 -17.24 14.58
N TYR A 19 11.16 -18.05 15.31
CA TYR A 19 10.35 -19.13 14.74
C TYR A 19 9.23 -18.60 13.85
N PHE A 20 8.59 -17.49 14.25
CA PHE A 20 7.55 -16.84 13.46
C PHE A 20 8.13 -16.24 12.19
N THR A 21 9.28 -15.55 12.27
CA THR A 21 9.97 -15.03 11.08
C THR A 21 10.35 -16.17 10.12
N LYS A 22 10.91 -17.28 10.64
CA LYS A 22 11.22 -18.48 9.84
C LYS A 22 9.97 -19.09 9.20
N PHE A 23 8.85 -19.14 9.92
CA PHE A 23 7.58 -19.61 9.38
C PHE A 23 7.11 -18.75 8.20
N ILE A 24 7.15 -17.42 8.34
CA ILE A 24 6.74 -16.48 7.28
C ILE A 24 7.66 -16.60 6.05
N SER A 25 8.98 -16.70 6.24
CA SER A 25 9.92 -16.91 5.13
C SER A 25 9.66 -18.23 4.41
N ARG A 26 9.36 -19.31 5.13
CA ARG A 26 8.98 -20.60 4.53
C ARG A 26 7.66 -20.50 3.76
N LEU A 27 6.66 -19.82 4.32
CA LEU A 27 5.38 -19.61 3.66
C LEU A 27 5.55 -18.87 2.32
N LEU A 28 6.34 -17.79 2.29
CA LEU A 28 6.63 -17.06 1.06
C LEU A 28 7.38 -17.95 0.05
N ARG A 29 8.29 -18.81 0.50
CA ARG A 29 8.93 -19.80 -0.38
C ARG A 29 7.94 -20.76 -1.00
N TYR A 30 6.96 -21.25 -0.23
CA TYR A 30 5.89 -22.09 -0.78
C TYR A 30 5.06 -21.34 -1.81
N PHE A 31 4.69 -20.08 -1.56
CA PHE A 31 4.02 -19.25 -2.55
C PHE A 31 4.85 -19.01 -3.82
N LYS A 32 6.17 -18.92 -3.69
CA LYS A 32 7.08 -18.76 -4.83
C LYS A 32 7.18 -20.04 -5.66
N SER A 33 7.27 -21.19 -5.00
CA SER A 33 7.37 -22.49 -5.67
C SER A 33 6.05 -22.97 -6.27
N ASP A 34 4.90 -22.56 -5.72
CA ASP A 34 3.57 -22.90 -6.21
C ASP A 34 2.74 -21.63 -6.46
N PRO A 35 2.78 -21.08 -7.70
CA PRO A 35 2.00 -19.91 -8.07
C PRO A 35 0.48 -20.09 -7.93
N LYS A 36 -0.04 -21.33 -8.06
CA LYS A 36 -1.49 -21.59 -7.89
C LYS A 36 -1.88 -21.43 -6.43
N LEU A 37 -1.04 -21.88 -5.50
CA LEU A 37 -1.24 -21.66 -4.07
C LEU A 37 -1.31 -20.16 -3.74
N LEU A 38 -0.41 -19.36 -4.33
CA LEU A 38 -0.43 -17.91 -4.17
C LEU A 38 -1.69 -17.28 -4.79
N GLU A 39 -2.12 -17.74 -5.95
CA GLU A 39 -3.28 -17.17 -6.63
C GLU A 39 -4.60 -17.47 -5.90
N GLU A 40 -4.81 -18.74 -5.52
CA GLU A 40 -6.10 -19.27 -5.06
C GLU A 40 -6.24 -19.35 -3.54
N ARG A 41 -5.16 -19.61 -2.81
CA ARG A 41 -5.23 -19.94 -1.36
C ARG A 41 -4.60 -18.90 -0.45
N SER A 42 -3.74 -18.03 -0.97
CA SER A 42 -3.02 -17.04 -0.15
C SER A 42 -3.95 -16.14 0.65
N SER A 43 -5.05 -15.67 0.05
CA SER A 43 -6.04 -14.81 0.72
C SER A 43 -6.60 -15.48 1.96
N PHE A 44 -7.02 -16.75 1.86
CA PHE A 44 -7.51 -17.50 3.00
C PHE A 44 -6.42 -17.71 4.06
N ILE A 45 -5.24 -18.16 3.66
CA ILE A 45 -4.12 -18.46 4.57
C ILE A 45 -3.72 -17.20 5.36
N ILE A 46 -3.50 -16.08 4.67
CA ILE A 46 -3.05 -14.83 5.29
C ILE A 46 -4.13 -14.25 6.20
N ARG A 47 -5.41 -14.30 5.81
CA ARG A 47 -6.52 -13.88 6.68
C ARG A 47 -6.61 -14.72 7.94
N GLN A 48 -6.46 -16.05 7.81
CA GLN A 48 -6.48 -16.94 8.96
C GLN A 48 -5.29 -16.66 9.89
N LEU A 49 -4.11 -16.38 9.35
CA LEU A 49 -2.96 -15.94 10.16
C LEU A 49 -3.25 -14.62 10.88
N CYS A 50 -3.86 -13.65 10.21
CA CYS A 50 -4.25 -12.38 10.83
C CYS A 50 -5.36 -12.50 11.87
N ALA A 51 -6.19 -13.55 11.79
CA ALA A 51 -7.25 -13.82 12.76
C ALA A 51 -6.73 -14.58 13.99
N LEU A 52 -5.80 -15.53 13.78
CA LEU A 52 -5.23 -16.36 14.85
C LEU A 52 -4.05 -15.69 15.57
N LEU A 53 -3.38 -14.77 14.89
CA LEU A 53 -2.23 -14.01 15.38
C LEU A 53 -2.53 -12.52 15.26
N ASN A 54 -1.60 -11.67 15.69
CA ASN A 54 -1.74 -10.23 15.51
C ASN A 54 -1.48 -9.83 14.04
N ALA A 55 -2.46 -9.18 13.39
CA ALA A 55 -2.40 -8.77 11.98
C ALA A 55 -1.22 -7.82 11.66
N GLU A 56 -0.88 -6.91 12.58
CA GLU A 56 0.27 -6.02 12.42
C GLU A 56 1.57 -6.82 12.34
N ASN A 57 1.77 -7.77 13.26
CA ASN A 57 2.95 -8.63 13.28
C ASN A 57 3.06 -9.46 11.99
N VAL A 58 1.94 -10.01 11.51
CA VAL A 58 1.90 -10.76 10.24
C VAL A 58 2.33 -9.87 9.07
N PHE A 59 1.77 -8.67 8.95
CA PHE A 59 2.11 -7.75 7.85
C PHE A 59 3.53 -7.19 7.94
N ARG A 60 4.05 -6.93 9.15
CA ARG A 60 5.46 -6.55 9.35
C ARG A 60 6.40 -7.69 8.96
N ALA A 61 6.09 -8.92 9.35
CA ALA A 61 6.90 -10.09 8.99
C ALA A 61 6.97 -10.28 7.48
N LEU A 62 5.81 -10.27 6.82
CA LEU A 62 5.69 -10.45 5.38
C LEU A 62 6.43 -9.32 4.64
N SER A 63 6.26 -8.07 5.09
CA SER A 63 6.94 -6.92 4.50
C SER A 63 8.46 -6.99 4.65
N THR A 64 8.93 -7.38 5.84
CA THR A 64 10.36 -7.53 6.11
C THR A 64 10.96 -8.64 5.26
N ALA A 65 10.29 -9.81 5.18
CA ALA A 65 10.75 -10.94 4.40
C ALA A 65 10.73 -10.68 2.87
N LEU A 66 9.80 -9.87 2.38
CA LEU A 66 9.76 -9.44 0.97
C LEU A 66 10.81 -8.36 0.65
N THR A 67 11.27 -7.60 1.63
CA THR A 67 12.31 -6.57 1.45
C THR A 67 13.72 -7.15 1.62
N PHE A 68 13.90 -8.11 2.53
CA PHE A 68 15.17 -8.74 2.87
C PHE A 68 15.04 -10.27 2.83
N SER A 69 15.68 -10.91 1.85
CA SER A 69 15.86 -12.37 1.82
C SER A 69 17.08 -12.76 2.67
N SER A 70 16.86 -13.00 3.96
CA SER A 70 17.94 -13.31 4.92
C SER A 70 18.69 -14.62 4.66
N GLU A 71 18.16 -15.53 3.83
CA GLU A 71 18.71 -16.89 3.69
C GLU A 71 19.47 -17.12 2.38
N GLN A 72 19.42 -16.21 1.40
CA GLN A 72 19.94 -16.51 0.05
C GLN A 72 20.92 -15.49 -0.53
N GLU A 73 21.18 -14.34 0.12
CA GLU A 73 21.99 -13.23 -0.45
C GLU A 73 21.60 -12.89 -1.91
N GLN A 74 20.40 -13.27 -2.30
CA GLN A 74 19.87 -13.18 -3.64
C GLN A 74 18.67 -12.27 -3.58
N VAL A 75 18.70 -11.30 -4.48
CA VAL A 75 17.56 -10.49 -4.86
C VAL A 75 16.34 -11.38 -5.10
N GLU A 76 15.27 -11.19 -4.31
CA GLU A 76 14.01 -11.88 -4.59
C GLU A 76 13.49 -11.52 -5.99
N ASP A 77 12.83 -12.48 -6.66
CA ASP A 77 12.28 -12.26 -8.01
C ASP A 77 11.29 -11.07 -7.93
N PRO A 78 11.56 -9.96 -8.64
CA PRO A 78 10.71 -8.78 -8.59
C PRO A 78 9.25 -9.11 -8.97
N ARG A 79 9.01 -10.04 -9.92
CA ARG A 79 7.65 -10.42 -10.33
C ARG A 79 6.89 -11.10 -9.19
N PHE A 80 7.55 -12.02 -8.49
CA PHE A 80 6.99 -12.69 -7.31
C PHE A 80 6.64 -11.67 -6.21
N CYS A 81 7.55 -10.74 -5.93
CA CYS A 81 7.32 -9.70 -4.94
C CYS A 81 6.14 -8.81 -5.32
N SER A 82 6.08 -8.34 -6.58
CA SER A 82 4.98 -7.50 -7.07
C SER A 82 3.63 -8.19 -6.93
N HIS A 83 3.56 -9.46 -7.35
CA HIS A 83 2.32 -10.24 -7.30
C HIS A 83 1.89 -10.55 -5.87
N THR A 84 2.84 -10.88 -4.99
CA THR A 84 2.55 -11.08 -3.55
C THR A 84 2.02 -9.80 -2.91
N ILE A 85 2.66 -8.66 -3.19
CA ILE A 85 2.21 -7.35 -2.68
C ILE A 85 0.82 -6.98 -3.21
N LYS A 86 0.52 -7.27 -4.48
CA LYS A 86 -0.83 -7.09 -5.04
C LYS A 86 -1.88 -7.88 -4.25
N LYS A 87 -1.60 -9.14 -3.91
CA LYS A 87 -2.47 -9.98 -3.07
C LYS A 87 -2.61 -9.40 -1.65
N LEU A 88 -1.49 -9.03 -1.02
CA LEU A 88 -1.48 -8.42 0.31
C LEU A 88 -2.25 -7.10 0.37
N ASN A 89 -2.11 -6.25 -0.65
CA ASN A 89 -2.86 -5.01 -0.75
C ASN A 89 -4.37 -5.28 -0.86
N THR A 90 -4.78 -6.26 -1.68
CA THR A 90 -6.20 -6.64 -1.78
C THR A 90 -6.73 -7.09 -0.41
N ILE A 91 -6.01 -7.97 0.28
CA ILE A 91 -6.37 -8.45 1.62
C ILE A 91 -6.46 -7.27 2.61
N LEU A 92 -5.44 -6.39 2.63
CA LEU A 92 -5.41 -5.19 3.47
C LEU A 92 -6.64 -4.31 3.28
N MET A 93 -7.14 -4.20 2.05
CA MET A 93 -8.25 -3.32 1.72
C MET A 93 -9.63 -3.95 1.89
N THR A 94 -9.77 -5.27 1.79
CA THR A 94 -11.10 -5.91 1.78
C THR A 94 -11.41 -6.78 3.00
N SER A 95 -10.40 -7.27 3.72
CA SER A 95 -10.58 -8.24 4.79
C SER A 95 -11.01 -7.58 6.11
N SER A 96 -12.06 -8.11 6.76
CA SER A 96 -12.57 -7.59 8.03
C SER A 96 -11.56 -7.78 9.18
N GLU A 97 -10.75 -8.84 9.11
CA GLU A 97 -9.72 -9.19 10.11
C GLU A 97 -8.64 -8.10 10.24
N LEU A 98 -8.55 -7.17 9.29
CA LEU A 98 -7.53 -6.13 9.23
C LEU A 98 -8.09 -4.74 9.58
N SER A 99 -9.29 -4.67 10.18
CA SER A 99 -9.92 -3.41 10.59
C SER A 99 -9.04 -2.58 11.51
N GLU A 100 -8.53 -3.19 12.59
CA GLU A 100 -7.66 -2.53 13.57
C GLU A 100 -6.34 -2.07 12.94
N LEU A 101 -5.75 -2.89 12.07
CA LEU A 101 -4.53 -2.54 11.35
C LEU A 101 -4.74 -1.32 10.45
N ARG A 102 -5.87 -1.25 9.75
CA ARG A 102 -6.22 -0.09 8.91
C ARG A 102 -6.41 1.17 9.74
N GLU A 103 -7.07 1.08 10.89
CA GLU A 103 -7.24 2.24 11.78
C GLU A 103 -5.91 2.71 12.36
N LYS A 104 -5.00 1.78 12.72
CA LYS A 104 -3.64 2.11 13.13
C LYS A 104 -2.84 2.80 12.02
N LEU A 105 -2.98 2.35 10.77
CA LEU A 105 -2.34 2.97 9.59
C LEU A 105 -2.90 4.36 9.26
N LYS A 106 -4.20 4.59 9.47
CA LYS A 106 -4.83 5.90 9.32
C LYS A 106 -4.44 6.85 10.44
N ASN A 107 -4.22 6.33 11.64
CA ASN A 107 -3.81 7.10 12.79
C ASN A 107 -2.32 7.45 12.70
N LYS A 108 -2.02 8.71 12.37
CA LYS A 108 -0.64 9.19 12.20
C LYS A 108 0.06 9.58 13.51
N SER A 109 -0.60 9.38 14.64
CA SER A 109 0.02 9.62 15.95
C SER A 109 0.97 8.50 16.34
N GLY A 110 2.14 8.87 16.86
CA GLY A 110 3.11 7.92 17.39
C GLY A 110 4.13 7.39 16.38
N LYS A 111 5.32 7.11 16.92
CA LYS A 111 6.45 6.57 16.16
C LYS A 111 6.17 5.15 15.65
N GLU A 112 5.48 4.31 16.43
CA GLU A 112 5.18 2.93 16.02
C GLU A 112 4.33 2.83 14.75
N ASN A 113 3.33 3.72 14.60
CA ASN A 113 2.46 3.77 13.41
C ASN A 113 3.25 4.28 12.19
N SER A 114 4.17 5.21 12.42
CA SER A 114 5.10 5.70 11.41
C SER A 114 6.06 4.60 10.96
N ASP A 115 6.60 3.83 11.90
CA ASP A 115 7.46 2.67 11.63
C ASP A 115 6.68 1.54 10.91
N LEU A 116 5.40 1.36 11.25
CA LEU A 116 4.51 0.43 10.54
C LEU A 116 4.34 0.85 9.09
N PHE A 117 3.95 2.10 8.86
CA PHE A 117 3.80 2.65 7.52
C PHE A 117 5.09 2.49 6.72
N CYS A 118 6.24 2.88 7.28
CA CYS A 118 7.54 2.74 6.61
C CYS A 118 7.88 1.29 6.28
N CYS A 119 7.60 0.35 7.19
CA CYS A 119 7.83 -1.08 6.97
C CYS A 119 7.01 -1.61 5.79
N LEU A 120 5.71 -1.33 5.77
CA LEU A 120 4.81 -1.74 4.68
C LEU A 120 5.16 -1.00 3.39
N TYR A 121 5.39 0.31 3.44
CA TYR A 121 5.70 1.12 2.27
C TYR A 121 6.90 0.57 1.50
N LYS A 122 7.99 0.19 2.20
CA LYS A 122 9.21 -0.33 1.57
C LYS A 122 8.97 -1.59 0.73
N SER A 123 8.13 -2.52 1.21
CA SER A 123 7.77 -3.71 0.45
C SER A 123 6.66 -3.42 -0.57
N TRP A 124 5.72 -2.52 -0.25
CA TRP A 124 4.65 -2.09 -1.17
C TRP A 124 5.21 -1.45 -2.44
N CYS A 125 6.41 -0.86 -2.38
CA CYS A 125 7.11 -0.34 -3.55
C CYS A 125 7.36 -1.38 -4.66
N HIS A 126 7.25 -2.69 -4.40
CA HIS A 126 7.31 -3.70 -5.47
C HIS A 126 6.08 -3.68 -6.40
N ASN A 127 4.99 -3.04 -6.00
CA ASN A 127 3.83 -2.79 -6.84
C ASN A 127 3.41 -1.32 -6.73
N PRO A 128 3.55 -0.51 -7.79
CA PRO A 128 3.40 0.93 -7.66
C PRO A 128 1.95 1.35 -7.39
N ILE A 129 0.96 0.59 -7.85
CA ILE A 129 -0.47 0.86 -7.56
C ILE A 129 -0.80 0.53 -6.10
N ALA A 130 -0.20 -0.53 -5.54
CA ALA A 130 -0.31 -0.83 -4.11
C ALA A 130 0.31 0.30 -3.27
N ALA A 131 1.49 0.81 -3.64
CA ALA A 131 2.12 1.93 -2.94
C ALA A 131 1.24 3.20 -2.94
N ILE A 132 0.62 3.54 -4.09
CA ILE A 132 -0.38 4.61 -4.19
C ILE A 132 -1.56 4.31 -3.26
N CYS A 133 -2.12 3.10 -3.32
CA CYS A 133 -3.26 2.67 -2.50
C CYS A 133 -2.96 2.83 -1.00
N LEU A 134 -1.76 2.46 -0.55
CA LEU A 134 -1.32 2.63 0.82
C LEU A 134 -1.19 4.11 1.21
N CYS A 135 -0.68 4.96 0.32
CA CYS A 135 -0.61 6.41 0.55
C CYS A 135 -2.00 7.03 0.65
N LEU A 136 -2.96 6.59 -0.16
CA LEU A 136 -4.36 7.04 -0.08
C LEU A 136 -5.04 6.56 1.21
N LEU A 137 -4.82 5.29 1.59
CA LEU A 137 -5.32 4.73 2.86
C LEU A 137 -4.82 5.53 4.06
N THR A 138 -3.53 5.84 4.06
CA THR A 138 -2.86 6.57 5.14
C THR A 138 -2.96 8.08 4.98
N GLN A 139 -3.75 8.62 4.03
CA GLN A 139 -3.94 10.06 3.83
C GLN A 139 -2.63 10.85 3.60
N ASN A 140 -1.62 10.22 2.99
CA ASN A 140 -0.36 10.87 2.62
C ASN A 140 -0.44 11.40 1.17
N TYR A 141 -1.39 12.31 0.95
CA TYR A 141 -1.76 12.79 -0.39
C TYR A 141 -0.62 13.53 -1.09
N GLN A 142 0.11 14.38 -0.39
CA GLN A 142 1.26 15.07 -0.98
C GLN A 142 2.29 14.08 -1.56
N HIS A 143 2.64 13.06 -0.78
CA HIS A 143 3.56 12.00 -1.23
C HIS A 143 2.98 11.17 -2.37
N CYS A 144 1.69 10.84 -2.31
CA CYS A 144 0.98 10.15 -3.38
C CYS A 144 1.08 10.91 -4.71
N CYS A 145 0.95 12.23 -4.68
CA CYS A 145 1.06 13.07 -5.86
C CYS A 145 2.48 13.08 -6.42
N THR A 146 3.51 13.10 -5.57
CA THR A 146 4.91 12.95 -5.99
C THR A 146 5.14 11.60 -6.68
N LEU A 147 4.57 10.51 -6.15
CA LEU A 147 4.63 9.19 -6.78
C LEU A 147 3.95 9.18 -8.15
N LEU A 148 2.74 9.71 -8.24
CA LEU A 148 1.95 9.77 -9.48
C LEU A 148 2.64 10.58 -10.57
N GLN A 149 3.31 11.69 -10.21
CA GLN A 149 4.11 12.46 -11.17
C GLN A 149 5.22 11.62 -11.80
N LYS A 150 5.77 10.64 -11.07
CA LYS A 150 6.83 9.76 -11.60
C LYS A 150 6.32 8.74 -12.62
N PHE A 151 5.00 8.51 -12.73
CA PHE A 151 4.44 7.57 -13.71
C PHE A 151 4.65 8.00 -15.15
N SER A 152 4.88 9.28 -15.44
CA SER A 152 5.25 9.74 -16.79
C SER A 152 6.56 9.13 -17.27
N ASP A 153 7.43 8.75 -16.34
CA ASP A 153 8.78 8.25 -16.63
C ASP A 153 8.80 6.72 -16.78
N PHE A 154 7.67 6.05 -16.53
CA PHE A 154 7.54 4.59 -16.56
C PHE A 154 6.67 4.13 -17.74
N GLU A 155 7.02 2.95 -18.29
CA GLU A 155 6.18 2.26 -19.27
C GLU A 155 4.88 1.77 -18.60
N LEU A 156 3.74 2.37 -18.97
CA LEU A 156 2.42 1.96 -18.48
C LEU A 156 1.99 0.66 -19.15
N THR A 157 2.18 -0.46 -18.46
CA THR A 157 1.76 -1.79 -18.94
C THR A 157 0.26 -2.00 -18.76
N VAL A 158 -0.34 -2.88 -19.59
CA VAL A 158 -1.76 -3.26 -19.47
C VAL A 158 -2.10 -3.75 -18.05
N ASP A 159 -1.23 -4.53 -17.43
CA ASP A 159 -1.42 -5.00 -16.05
C ASP A 159 -1.53 -3.85 -15.03
N LEU A 160 -0.76 -2.77 -15.22
CA LEU A 160 -0.83 -1.59 -14.36
C LEU A 160 -2.13 -0.81 -14.59
N LEU A 161 -2.59 -0.70 -15.84
CA LEU A 161 -3.87 -0.06 -16.15
C LEU A 161 -5.05 -0.82 -15.54
N VAL A 162 -5.04 -2.16 -15.61
CA VAL A 162 -6.05 -3.00 -14.95
C VAL A 162 -6.02 -2.83 -13.42
N GLU A 163 -4.84 -2.64 -12.83
CA GLU A 163 -4.71 -2.36 -11.40
C GLU A 163 -5.18 -0.96 -11.03
N LEU A 164 -4.93 0.04 -11.87
CA LEU A 164 -5.48 1.39 -11.72
C LEU A 164 -7.01 1.39 -11.78
N ASP A 165 -7.61 0.66 -12.72
CA ASP A 165 -9.06 0.47 -12.80
C ASP A 165 -9.61 -0.10 -11.48
N LYS A 166 -8.97 -1.16 -10.95
CA LYS A 166 -9.35 -1.76 -9.66
C LYS A 166 -9.19 -0.80 -8.50
N LEU A 167 -8.14 0.03 -8.49
CA LEU A 167 -7.96 1.07 -7.48
C LEU A 167 -9.11 2.09 -7.53
N VAL A 168 -9.52 2.55 -8.71
CA VAL A 168 -10.65 3.48 -8.83
C VAL A 168 -11.96 2.85 -8.34
N GLN A 169 -12.23 1.60 -8.69
CA GLN A 169 -13.39 0.87 -8.15
C GLN A 169 -13.34 0.79 -6.62
N LEU A 170 -12.14 0.59 -6.07
CA LEU A 170 -11.92 0.55 -4.63
C LEU A 170 -12.19 1.92 -3.98
N LEU A 171 -11.87 3.04 -4.63
CA LEU A 171 -12.17 4.39 -4.12
C LEU A 171 -13.68 4.63 -3.91
N GLU A 172 -14.52 3.96 -4.69
CA GLU A 172 -15.98 4.00 -4.52
C GLU A 172 -16.50 3.06 -3.44
N SER A 173 -15.67 2.16 -2.94
CA SER A 173 -16.04 1.22 -1.87
C SER A 173 -16.05 1.89 -0.48
N PRO A 174 -16.71 1.28 0.53
CA PRO A 174 -16.84 1.87 1.87
C PRO A 174 -15.51 2.17 2.58
N ILE A 175 -14.44 1.42 2.28
CA ILE A 175 -13.13 1.65 2.91
C ILE A 175 -12.59 3.06 2.68
N PHE A 176 -12.92 3.66 1.52
CA PHE A 176 -12.53 5.02 1.13
C PHE A 176 -13.68 6.03 1.20
N ALA A 177 -14.77 5.72 1.93
CA ALA A 177 -15.84 6.69 2.16
C ALA A 177 -15.30 8.00 2.78
N TYR A 178 -14.35 7.90 3.72
CA TYR A 178 -13.72 9.07 4.34
C TYR A 178 -12.99 9.96 3.32
N LEU A 179 -12.32 9.36 2.33
CA LEU A 179 -11.58 10.09 1.30
C LEU A 179 -12.54 10.89 0.42
N ARG A 180 -13.68 10.30 0.05
CA ARG A 180 -14.72 11.00 -0.72
C ARG A 180 -15.34 12.15 0.06
N LEU A 181 -15.53 12.02 1.38
CA LEU A 181 -15.97 13.12 2.22
C LEU A 181 -14.92 14.24 2.31
N GLN A 182 -13.63 13.89 2.36
CA GLN A 182 -12.53 14.85 2.37
C GLN A 182 -12.41 15.66 1.06
N LEU A 183 -13.00 15.21 -0.06
CA LEU A 183 -13.05 16.01 -1.29
C LEU A 183 -13.87 17.29 -1.12
N LEU A 184 -14.80 17.32 -0.17
CA LEU A 184 -15.57 18.52 0.16
C LEU A 184 -14.70 19.60 0.84
N GLU A 185 -13.50 19.26 1.32
CA GLU A 185 -12.57 20.18 1.97
C GLU A 185 -11.58 20.79 0.96
N GLY A 186 -12.04 21.13 -0.25
CA GLY A 186 -11.19 21.38 -1.43
C GLY A 186 -10.01 22.35 -1.25
N ARG A 187 -10.13 23.36 -0.38
CA ARG A 187 -9.02 24.29 -0.06
C ARG A 187 -7.98 23.70 0.90
N CYS A 188 -8.41 22.91 1.86
CA CYS A 188 -7.56 22.25 2.86
C CYS A 188 -6.93 20.94 2.35
N ARG A 189 -7.51 20.34 1.29
CA ARG A 189 -7.13 19.02 0.77
C ARG A 189 -6.73 19.06 -0.72
N GLN A 190 -6.01 20.09 -1.13
CA GLN A 190 -5.64 20.30 -2.55
C GLN A 190 -4.85 19.13 -3.15
N HIS A 191 -4.02 18.47 -2.33
CA HIS A 191 -3.24 17.32 -2.79
C HIS A 191 -4.15 16.14 -3.12
N LEU A 192 -5.20 15.90 -2.33
CA LEU A 192 -6.15 14.82 -2.63
C LEU A 192 -6.79 15.04 -4.00
N THR A 193 -7.34 16.23 -4.25
CA THR A 193 -7.94 16.59 -5.53
C THR A 193 -6.94 16.43 -6.68
N LYS A 194 -5.72 16.98 -6.52
CA LYS A 194 -4.64 16.83 -7.52
C LYS A 194 -4.30 15.37 -7.80
N CYS A 195 -4.22 14.54 -6.77
CA CYS A 195 -3.90 13.11 -6.91
C CYS A 195 -5.01 12.35 -7.65
N LEU A 196 -6.29 12.64 -7.36
CA LEU A 196 -7.40 12.01 -8.09
C LEU A 196 -7.47 12.47 -9.55
N TYR A 197 -7.24 13.74 -9.86
CA TYR A 197 -7.11 14.18 -11.25
C TYR A 197 -5.88 13.57 -11.94
N SER A 198 -4.77 13.38 -11.23
CA SER A 198 -3.59 12.70 -11.78
C SER A 198 -3.90 11.24 -12.12
N LEU A 199 -4.61 10.52 -11.25
CA LEU A 199 -5.11 9.17 -11.55
C LEU A 199 -6.04 9.17 -12.76
N LEU A 200 -6.96 10.15 -12.84
CA LEU A 200 -7.87 10.30 -13.98
C LEU A 200 -7.11 10.47 -15.30
N MET A 201 -6.04 11.27 -15.31
CA MET A 201 -5.23 11.51 -16.50
C MET A 201 -4.34 10.31 -16.91
N LEU A 202 -4.07 9.38 -15.99
CA LEU A 202 -3.34 8.15 -16.29
C LEU A 202 -4.23 7.04 -16.85
N LEU A 203 -5.54 7.13 -16.64
CA LEU A 203 -6.49 6.12 -17.11
C LEU A 203 -6.79 6.31 -18.61
N PRO A 204 -6.91 5.21 -19.37
CA PRO A 204 -7.61 5.27 -20.65
C PRO A 204 -9.09 5.64 -20.42
N GLN A 205 -9.81 6.03 -21.48
CA GLN A 205 -11.26 6.32 -21.42
C GLN A 205 -12.08 5.04 -21.16
N SER A 206 -11.94 4.48 -19.97
CA SER A 206 -12.60 3.28 -19.47
C SER A 206 -13.80 3.64 -18.58
N ARG A 207 -14.58 2.64 -18.16
CA ARG A 207 -15.64 2.84 -17.16
C ARG A 207 -15.12 3.41 -15.84
N SER A 208 -13.88 3.09 -15.48
CA SER A 208 -13.25 3.63 -14.27
C SER A 208 -12.95 5.11 -14.44
N PHE A 209 -12.47 5.52 -15.62
CA PHE A 209 -12.32 6.94 -15.96
C PHE A 209 -13.66 7.67 -15.78
N ASP A 210 -14.74 7.15 -16.36
CA ASP A 210 -16.07 7.77 -16.22
C ASP A 210 -16.50 7.84 -14.76
N THR A 211 -16.29 6.77 -13.98
CA THR A 211 -16.65 6.72 -12.55
C THR A 211 -15.94 7.82 -11.77
N LEU A 212 -14.62 7.94 -11.94
CA LEU A 212 -13.82 8.94 -11.24
C LEU A 212 -14.12 10.36 -11.73
N HIS A 213 -14.33 10.55 -13.03
CA HIS A 213 -14.70 11.83 -13.62
C HIS A 213 -16.05 12.32 -13.07
N HIS A 214 -17.09 11.47 -13.05
CA HIS A 214 -18.38 11.82 -12.46
C HIS A 214 -18.25 12.17 -10.97
N ARG A 215 -17.46 11.40 -10.20
CA ARG A 215 -17.21 11.70 -8.79
C ARG A 215 -16.59 13.08 -8.59
N LEU A 216 -15.58 13.41 -9.39
CA LEU A 216 -14.90 14.71 -9.32
C LEU A 216 -15.82 15.86 -9.74
N ASN A 217 -16.71 15.64 -10.70
CA ASN A 217 -17.72 16.63 -11.11
C ASN A 217 -18.82 16.85 -10.05
N CYS A 218 -19.00 15.93 -9.10
CA CYS A 218 -19.88 16.14 -7.95
C CYS A 218 -19.24 17.02 -6.86
N VAL A 219 -17.94 17.31 -6.94
CA VAL A 219 -17.24 18.13 -5.95
C VAL A 219 -17.54 19.61 -6.25
N PRO A 220 -18.05 20.39 -5.28
CA PRO A 220 -18.33 21.80 -5.48
C PRO A 220 -17.04 22.57 -5.82
N ASP A 221 -17.18 23.63 -6.62
CA ASP A 221 -16.06 24.50 -6.96
C ASP A 221 -15.37 25.00 -5.67
N PRO A 222 -14.04 24.82 -5.51
CA PRO A 222 -13.30 25.31 -4.35
C PRO A 222 -13.52 26.80 -4.05
N GLY A 223 -13.89 27.59 -5.06
CA GLY A 223 -14.26 29.00 -4.93
C GLY A 223 -15.53 29.25 -4.09
N LEU A 224 -16.48 28.31 -4.08
CA LEU A 224 -17.79 28.44 -3.42
C LEU A 224 -17.78 28.08 -1.93
N LEU A 225 -16.72 27.43 -1.45
CA LEU A 225 -16.58 27.07 -0.05
C LEU A 225 -15.84 28.18 0.72
N PRO A 226 -16.36 28.63 1.89
CA PRO A 226 -15.74 29.69 2.66
C PRO A 226 -14.33 29.30 3.09
N ALA A 227 -13.34 30.11 2.72
CA ALA A 227 -11.96 29.96 3.16
C ALA A 227 -11.87 30.14 4.67
N ARG A 228 -11.35 29.15 5.41
CA ARG A 228 -11.03 29.35 6.81
C ARG A 228 -9.55 29.71 6.88
N ALA A 229 -9.18 30.71 7.70
CA ALA A 229 -7.79 31.20 7.81
C ALA A 229 -6.75 30.14 8.29
N GLN A 230 -7.16 28.88 8.48
CA GLN A 230 -6.35 27.71 8.84
C GLN A 230 -6.31 26.66 7.72
N ASP A 231 -6.45 27.05 6.44
CA ASP A 231 -6.47 26.16 5.26
C ASP A 231 -5.13 25.42 4.97
N ALA A 232 -4.22 25.32 5.94
CA ALA A 232 -3.11 24.37 5.85
C ALA A 232 -3.67 22.95 5.95
N GLU A 233 -3.23 22.03 5.06
CA GLU A 233 -3.52 20.59 5.20
C GLU A 233 -3.30 20.21 6.66
N PRO A 234 -4.32 19.71 7.38
CA PRO A 234 -4.21 19.46 8.81
C PRO A 234 -2.94 18.65 9.06
N GLY A 235 -2.12 19.12 10.02
CA GLY A 235 -0.78 18.65 10.37
C GLY A 235 -0.69 17.21 10.88
N ASN A 236 -1.54 16.32 10.40
CA ASN A 236 -1.47 14.89 10.50
C ASN A 236 -0.39 14.40 9.53
N ARG A 237 0.88 14.65 9.88
CA ARG A 237 2.05 14.06 9.23
C ARG A 237 2.58 12.95 10.12
N LEU A 238 2.98 11.85 9.51
CA LEU A 238 3.67 10.78 10.23
C LEU A 238 4.92 11.35 10.90
N VAL A 239 5.18 10.95 12.14
CA VAL A 239 6.23 11.52 12.96
C VAL A 239 7.57 10.92 12.57
N GLY A 240 8.52 11.76 12.17
CA GLY A 240 9.89 11.34 11.86
C GLY A 240 10.05 10.53 10.57
N VAL A 241 9.07 10.58 9.66
CA VAL A 241 9.15 9.91 8.35
C VAL A 241 9.79 10.82 7.32
N ASP A 242 10.89 10.36 6.72
CA ASP A 242 11.52 11.01 5.58
C ASP A 242 10.88 10.52 4.28
N PHE A 243 9.91 11.29 3.77
CA PHE A 243 9.22 10.98 2.52
C PHE A 243 10.13 11.07 1.29
N ASN A 244 11.22 11.84 1.33
CA ASN A 244 12.17 11.90 0.22
C ASN A 244 12.94 10.57 0.13
N GLN A 245 13.42 10.06 1.27
CA GLN A 245 14.05 8.74 1.30
C GLN A 245 13.11 7.62 0.84
N LEU A 246 11.82 7.70 1.22
CA LEU A 246 10.81 6.75 0.75
C LEU A 246 10.55 6.87 -0.75
N PHE A 247 10.58 8.08 -1.30
CA PHE A 247 10.48 8.30 -2.75
C PHE A 247 11.68 7.71 -3.49
N ASP A 248 12.90 7.96 -3.01
CA ASP A 248 14.12 7.41 -3.60
C ASP A 248 14.11 5.88 -3.59
N HIS A 249 13.69 5.28 -2.47
CA HIS A 249 13.49 3.83 -2.38
C HIS A 249 12.46 3.32 -3.41
N PHE A 250 11.33 4.01 -3.56
CA PHE A 250 10.33 3.66 -4.57
C PHE A 250 10.92 3.67 -5.97
N VAL A 251 11.64 4.74 -6.35
CA VAL A 251 12.27 4.86 -7.66
C VAL A 251 13.29 3.75 -7.88
N ALA A 252 14.15 3.47 -6.90
CA ALA A 252 15.15 2.40 -6.97
C ALA A 252 14.50 1.02 -7.19
N VAL A 253 13.40 0.72 -6.49
CA VAL A 253 12.66 -0.52 -6.69
C VAL A 253 12.05 -0.58 -8.10
N GLN A 254 11.42 0.50 -8.58
CA GLN A 254 10.83 0.52 -9.93
C GLN A 254 11.88 0.34 -11.04
N LEU A 255 13.06 0.96 -10.91
CA LEU A 255 14.18 0.77 -11.84
C LEU A 255 14.62 -0.69 -11.89
N ARG A 256 14.76 -1.34 -10.74
CA ARG A 256 15.09 -2.77 -10.66
C ARG A 256 14.06 -3.66 -11.38
N HIS A 257 12.77 -3.36 -11.24
CA HIS A 257 11.72 -4.06 -11.97
C HIS A 257 11.82 -3.85 -13.48
N ALA A 258 12.12 -2.62 -13.92
CA ALA A 258 12.30 -2.31 -15.34
C ALA A 258 13.52 -3.05 -15.93
N GLU A 259 14.65 -3.07 -15.23
CA GLU A 259 15.85 -3.82 -15.61
C GLU A 259 15.57 -5.32 -15.70
N PHE A 260 14.89 -5.89 -14.71
CA PHE A 260 14.51 -7.30 -14.70
C PHE A 260 13.62 -7.64 -15.91
N LYS A 261 12.58 -6.84 -16.17
CA LYS A 261 11.71 -7.02 -17.37
C LYS A 261 12.52 -6.93 -18.66
N ARG A 262 13.47 -6.00 -18.76
CA ARG A 262 14.34 -5.87 -19.94
C ARG A 262 15.19 -7.12 -20.15
N HIS A 263 15.84 -7.63 -19.10
CA HIS A 263 16.63 -8.86 -19.19
C HIS A 263 15.79 -10.08 -19.56
N SER A 264 14.59 -10.23 -18.98
CA SER A 264 13.67 -11.32 -19.34
C SER A 264 13.20 -11.26 -20.80
N ARG A 265 12.92 -10.05 -21.33
CA ARG A 265 12.55 -9.85 -22.74
C ARG A 265 13.68 -10.26 -23.70
N LEU A 266 14.92 -9.89 -23.37
CA LEU A 266 16.10 -10.24 -24.17
C LEU A 266 16.33 -11.76 -24.19
N GLN A 267 16.21 -12.43 -23.04
CA GLN A 267 16.36 -13.90 -22.96
C GLN A 267 15.31 -14.63 -23.81
N ALA A 268 14.05 -14.17 -23.77
CA ALA A 268 12.95 -14.77 -24.54
C ALA A 268 13.05 -14.54 -26.07
N SER A 269 13.85 -13.56 -26.51
CA SER A 269 14.04 -13.27 -27.94
C SER A 269 15.18 -14.09 -28.57
N VAL A 270 15.99 -14.76 -27.74
CA VAL A 270 17.15 -15.57 -28.17
C VAL A 270 16.81 -17.07 -28.21
N THR A 271 15.70 -17.47 -27.60
CA THR A 271 15.13 -18.83 -27.60
C THR A 271 13.98 -18.96 -28.59
#